data_AF-A0A1S2QEK5-F1
#
_entry.id   AF-A0A1S2QEK5-F1
#
_cell.length_a   1.000
_cell.length_b   1.000
_cell.length_c   1.000
_cell.angle_alpha   90.00
_cell.angle_beta   90.00
_cell.angle_gamma   90.00
#
_symmetry.space_group_name_H-M   'P 1'
#
loop_
_entity.id
_entity.type
_entity.pdbx_description
1 polymer ?
#
loop_
_entity_poly.entity_id
_entity_poly.type
_entity_poly.pdbx_seq_one_letter_code
_entity_poly.pdbx_strand_id
1 'polypeptide(L)'
;MYSFSSFNLFDYRYLLMTVLFSVISCIIGIEASRKIRKEGMNWRTLAACSVLLAVSFWLTHFFVSVSVDLPFSADNYQLYVALNFLICFIGSILALKMAQFRIENEVQHILGGLFIALVILSADISGFLVLFGDLVDFKPFSV
;
A
#
# COMPACT_ATOMS: atom_id res chain seq x y z
N MET A 1 -31.81 -2.97 -25.40
CA MET A 1 -30.44 -2.43 -25.33
C MET A 1 -30.31 -1.80 -23.94
N TYR A 2 -29.93 -2.59 -22.93
CA TYR A 2 -29.89 -2.12 -21.54
C TYR A 2 -28.57 -1.37 -21.30
N SER A 3 -28.70 -0.14 -20.82
CA SER A 3 -27.62 0.83 -20.63
C SER A 3 -26.75 0.47 -19.41
N PHE A 4 -25.44 0.36 -19.64
CA PHE A 4 -24.37 0.08 -18.68
C PHE A 4 -24.03 1.30 -17.78
N SER A 5 -25.01 1.99 -17.19
CA SER A 5 -24.80 3.37 -16.70
C SER A 5 -24.87 3.65 -15.19
N SER A 6 -24.91 2.67 -14.28
CA SER A 6 -25.10 3.00 -12.85
C SER A 6 -24.41 2.08 -11.83
N PHE A 7 -23.12 1.80 -12.02
CA PHE A 7 -22.26 1.24 -10.97
C PHE A 7 -20.84 1.84 -11.03
N ASN A 8 -20.71 3.18 -11.04
CA ASN A 8 -19.42 3.81 -10.75
C ASN A 8 -19.27 3.93 -9.24
N LEU A 9 -18.96 2.81 -8.59
CA LEU A 9 -18.61 2.77 -7.16
C LEU A 9 -17.26 3.46 -6.88
N PHE A 10 -16.47 3.66 -7.94
CA PHE A 10 -15.15 4.30 -7.92
C PHE A 10 -15.10 5.51 -8.85
N ASP A 11 -14.58 6.64 -8.38
CA ASP A 11 -14.25 7.77 -9.24
C ASP A 11 -12.95 7.48 -10.01
N TYR A 12 -13.07 7.43 -11.34
CA TYR A 12 -12.00 7.11 -12.28
C TYR A 12 -10.79 8.05 -12.17
N ARG A 13 -10.96 9.30 -11.72
CA ARG A 13 -9.87 10.28 -11.59
C ARG A 13 -8.89 9.85 -10.51
N TYR A 14 -9.41 9.44 -9.36
CA TYR A 14 -8.60 8.95 -8.25
C TYR A 14 -8.05 7.56 -8.53
N LEU A 15 -8.81 6.72 -9.24
CA LEU A 15 -8.32 5.41 -9.70
C LEU A 15 -7.11 5.54 -10.65
N LEU A 16 -7.13 6.52 -11.57
CA LEU A 16 -5.97 6.82 -12.42
C LEU A 16 -4.77 7.31 -11.59
N MET A 17 -5.00 8.16 -10.58
CA MET A 17 -3.94 8.61 -9.67
C MET A 17 -3.32 7.42 -8.90
N THR A 18 -4.14 6.50 -8.40
CA THR A 18 -3.68 5.26 -7.77
C THR A 18 -2.74 4.47 -8.70
N VAL A 19 -3.12 4.28 -9.96
CA VAL A 19 -2.28 3.56 -10.94
C VAL A 19 -0.96 4.30 -11.17
N LEU A 20 -0.99 5.63 -11.34
CA LEU A 20 0.21 6.44 -11.53
C LEU A 20 1.15 6.34 -10.32
N PHE A 21 0.64 6.49 -9.10
CA PHE A 21 1.43 6.39 -7.88
C PHE A 21 1.94 4.97 -7.61
N SER A 22 1.21 3.93 -8.04
CA SER A 22 1.70 2.56 -8.01
C SER A 22 2.90 2.35 -8.93
N VAL A 23 2.87 2.88 -10.16
CA VAL A 23 4.01 2.83 -11.09
C VAL A 23 5.20 3.61 -10.52
N ILE A 24 4.97 4.82 -9.99
CA ILE A 24 6.00 5.63 -9.33
C ILE A 24 6.62 4.88 -8.15
N SER A 25 5.81 4.24 -7.31
CA SER A 25 6.27 3.42 -6.17
C SER A 25 7.15 2.26 -6.63
N CYS A 26 6.78 1.58 -7.71
CA CYS A 26 7.60 0.52 -8.30
C CYS A 26 8.96 1.03 -8.79
N ILE A 27 8.99 2.17 -9.49
CA ILE A 27 10.24 2.79 -9.97
C ILE A 27 11.13 3.17 -8.79
N ILE A 28 10.57 3.88 -7.80
CA ILE A 28 11.26 4.24 -6.56
C ILE A 28 11.82 3.00 -5.87
N GLY A 29 11.01 1.95 -5.71
CA GLY A 29 11.41 0.71 -5.05
C GLY A 29 12.59 0.05 -5.74
N ILE A 30 12.60 0.00 -7.07
CA ILE A 30 13.71 -0.55 -7.87
C ILE A 30 14.96 0.32 -7.72
N GLU A 31 14.85 1.63 -7.87
CA GLU A 31 15.99 2.56 -7.77
C GLU A 31 16.59 2.57 -6.37
N ALA A 32 15.75 2.66 -5.34
CA ALA A 32 16.15 2.59 -3.93
C ALA A 32 16.87 1.27 -3.64
N SER A 33 16.31 0.14 -4.07
CA SER A 33 16.93 -1.18 -3.89
C SER A 33 18.29 -1.25 -4.56
N ARG A 34 18.41 -0.75 -5.81
CA ARG A 34 19.69 -0.69 -6.54
C ARG A 34 20.70 0.21 -5.84
N LYS A 35 20.29 1.38 -5.37
CA LYS A 35 21.15 2.35 -4.69
C LYS A 35 21.71 1.78 -3.40
N ILE A 36 20.84 1.22 -2.56
CA ILE A 36 21.20 0.61 -1.28
C ILE A 36 22.12 -0.60 -1.48
N ARG A 37 21.90 -1.40 -2.53
CA ARG A 37 22.78 -2.54 -2.86
C ARG A 37 24.16 -2.10 -3.35
N LYS A 38 24.28 -0.95 -4.02
CA LYS A 38 25.55 -0.41 -4.53
C LYS A 38 26.37 0.33 -3.46
N GLU A 39 25.73 1.16 -2.65
CA GLU A 39 26.40 2.02 -1.66
C GLU A 39 26.76 1.28 -0.34
N GLY A 40 26.26 0.05 -0.16
CA GLY A 40 26.35 -0.67 1.12
C GLY A 40 25.32 -0.17 2.13
N MET A 41 25.16 -0.89 3.25
CA MET A 41 24.10 -0.63 4.22
C MET A 41 24.36 0.64 5.04
N ASN A 42 24.07 1.81 4.47
CA ASN A 42 24.01 3.08 5.18
C ASN A 42 22.59 3.32 5.69
N TRP A 43 22.42 3.37 7.02
CA TRP A 43 21.12 3.58 7.66
C TRP A 43 20.44 4.88 7.19
N ARG A 44 21.21 5.93 6.90
CA ARG A 44 20.65 7.19 6.38
C ARG A 44 20.05 7.03 4.99
N THR A 45 20.75 6.33 4.09
CA THR A 45 20.25 6.05 2.74
C THR A 45 19.03 5.14 2.79
N LEU A 46 19.06 4.10 3.64
CA LEU A 46 17.92 3.21 3.86
C LEU A 46 16.71 4.01 4.35
N ALA A 47 16.85 4.79 5.43
CA ALA A 47 15.75 5.58 5.98
C ALA A 47 15.19 6.57 4.96
N ALA A 48 16.03 7.32 4.24
CA ALA A 48 15.58 8.26 3.22
C ALA A 48 14.81 7.58 2.08
N CYS A 49 15.33 6.44 1.58
CA CYS A 49 14.65 5.67 0.53
C CYS A 49 13.35 5.04 1.03
N SER A 50 13.33 4.55 2.28
CA SER A 50 12.13 4.00 2.90
C SER A 50 11.05 5.05 3.11
N VAL A 51 11.41 6.27 3.55
CA VAL A 51 10.44 7.38 3.65
C VAL A 51 9.87 7.69 2.28
N LEU A 52 10.71 7.80 1.25
CA LEU A 52 10.28 8.17 -0.09
C LEU A 52 9.34 7.11 -0.70
N LEU A 53 9.64 5.82 -0.50
CA LEU A 53 8.78 4.71 -0.90
C LEU A 53 7.49 4.63 -0.06
N ALA A 54 7.56 4.93 1.24
CA ALA A 54 6.41 4.93 2.11
C ALA A 54 5.42 6.03 1.75
N VAL A 55 5.92 7.23 1.42
CA VAL A 55 5.09 8.35 0.97
C VAL A 55 4.36 8.00 -0.33
N SER A 56 5.04 7.35 -1.29
CA SER A 56 4.41 6.98 -2.56
C SER A 56 3.35 5.89 -2.39
N PHE A 57 3.60 4.88 -1.53
CA PHE A 57 2.59 3.88 -1.18
C PHE A 57 1.42 4.49 -0.41
N TRP A 58 1.70 5.34 0.57
CA TRP A 58 0.67 6.02 1.34
C TRP A 58 -0.25 6.87 0.45
N LEU A 59 0.30 7.60 -0.53
CA LEU A 59 -0.49 8.32 -1.53
C LEU A 59 -1.35 7.37 -2.38
N THR A 60 -0.83 6.20 -2.73
CA THR A 60 -1.60 5.18 -3.47
C THR A 60 -2.82 4.75 -2.67
N HIS A 61 -2.67 4.39 -1.39
CA HIS A 61 -3.79 4.00 -0.52
C HIS A 61 -4.74 5.17 -0.22
N PHE A 62 -4.22 6.39 -0.13
CA PHE A 62 -5.04 7.59 -0.01
C PHE A 62 -5.96 7.77 -1.22
N PHE A 63 -5.44 7.64 -2.45
CA PHE A 63 -6.26 7.75 -3.65
C PHE A 63 -7.25 6.58 -3.78
N VAL A 64 -6.89 5.37 -3.35
CA VAL A 64 -7.84 4.25 -3.27
C VAL A 64 -8.98 4.56 -2.32
N SER A 65 -8.70 5.00 -1.09
CA SER A 65 -9.75 5.30 -0.10
C SER A 65 -10.68 6.43 -0.55
N VAL A 66 -10.14 7.48 -1.18
CA VAL A 66 -10.93 8.60 -1.72
C VAL A 66 -11.64 8.25 -3.02
N SER A 67 -11.16 7.25 -3.77
CA SER A 67 -11.84 6.82 -5.00
C SER A 67 -13.18 6.14 -4.72
N VAL A 68 -13.34 5.57 -3.53
CA VAL A 68 -14.58 4.90 -3.10
C VAL A 68 -15.59 5.95 -2.67
N ASP A 69 -16.73 6.02 -3.36
CA ASP A 69 -17.81 6.97 -3.05
C ASP A 69 -18.66 6.48 -1.86
N LEU A 70 -18.01 6.19 -0.73
CA LEU A 70 -18.64 5.74 0.51
C LEU A 70 -18.40 6.76 1.63
N PRO A 71 -19.40 7.02 2.50
CA PRO A 71 -19.25 7.91 3.63
C PRO A 71 -18.27 7.29 4.64
N PHE A 72 -17.07 7.84 4.75
CA PHE A 72 -16.07 7.42 5.74
C PHE A 72 -16.24 8.21 7.04
N SER A 73 -15.96 7.55 8.17
CA SER A 73 -16.04 8.14 9.51
C SER A 73 -14.98 9.25 9.65
N ALA A 74 -15.41 10.52 9.63
CA ALA A 74 -14.50 11.68 9.65
C ALA A 74 -13.66 11.75 10.94
N ASP A 75 -14.20 11.24 12.05
CA ASP A 75 -13.53 11.24 13.36
C ASP A 75 -12.32 10.31 13.40
N ASN A 76 -12.34 9.22 12.63
CA ASN A 76 -11.25 8.23 12.57
C ASN A 76 -10.28 8.45 11.41
N TYR A 77 -10.49 9.48 10.59
CA TYR A 77 -9.72 9.71 9.38
C TYR A 77 -8.24 10.03 9.66
N GLN A 78 -7.96 10.81 10.71
CA GLN A 78 -6.58 11.11 11.12
C GLN A 78 -5.85 9.86 11.61
N LEU A 79 -6.55 8.98 12.34
CA LEU A 79 -6.02 7.72 12.81
C LEU A 79 -5.71 6.79 11.63
N TYR A 80 -6.62 6.70 10.65
CA TYR A 80 -6.39 5.98 9.40
C TYR A 80 -5.13 6.47 8.68
N VAL A 81 -5.02 7.77 8.46
CA VAL A 81 -3.88 8.37 7.76
C VAL A 81 -2.55 8.03 8.44
N ALA A 82 -2.48 8.19 9.77
CA ALA A 82 -1.26 7.93 10.54
C ALA A 82 -0.89 6.45 10.58
N LEU A 83 -1.85 5.56 10.85
CA LEU A 83 -1.62 4.11 10.89
C LEU A 83 -1.22 3.59 9.51
N ASN A 84 -1.91 4.03 8.46
CA ASN A 84 -1.62 3.61 7.10
C ASN A 84 -0.21 4.05 6.67
N PHE A 85 0.19 5.28 7.01
CA PHE A 85 1.57 5.74 6.78
C PHE A 85 2.60 4.90 7.55
N LEU A 86 2.36 4.59 8.83
CA LEU A 86 3.26 3.76 9.63
C LEU A 86 3.43 2.35 9.05
N ILE A 87 2.34 1.73 8.58
CA ILE A 87 2.38 0.41 7.94
C ILE A 87 3.18 0.49 6.63
N CYS A 88 2.89 1.49 5.78
CA CYS A 88 3.63 1.73 4.54
C CYS A 88 5.13 1.95 4.82
N PHE A 89 5.46 2.66 5.90
CA PHE A 89 6.85 2.94 6.29
C PHE A 89 7.60 1.70 6.77
N ILE A 90 7.00 0.94 7.70
CA ILE A 90 7.58 -0.32 8.19
C ILE A 90 7.74 -1.31 7.03
N GLY A 91 6.70 -1.44 6.20
CA GLY A 91 6.72 -2.27 4.99
C GLY A 91 7.86 -1.88 4.04
N SER A 92 8.04 -0.58 3.80
CA SER A 92 9.11 -0.06 2.94
C SER A 92 10.51 -0.31 3.49
N ILE A 93 10.71 -0.21 4.81
CA ILE A 93 11.99 -0.57 5.46
C ILE A 93 12.28 -2.06 5.26
N LEU A 94 11.30 -2.92 5.53
CA LEU A 94 11.46 -4.36 5.44
C LEU A 94 11.71 -4.80 3.99
N ALA A 95 10.96 -4.26 3.02
CA ALA A 95 11.15 -4.54 1.60
C ALA A 95 12.56 -4.15 1.13
N LEU A 96 13.02 -2.94 1.50
CA LEU A 96 14.36 -2.49 1.12
C LEU A 96 15.47 -3.27 1.81
N LYS A 97 15.29 -3.68 3.08
CA LYS A 97 16.22 -4.60 3.76
C LYS A 97 16.27 -5.97 3.08
N MET A 98 15.12 -6.51 2.67
CA MET A 98 15.09 -7.79 1.96
C MET A 98 15.80 -7.73 0.62
N ALA A 99 15.65 -6.61 -0.11
CA ALA A 99 16.30 -6.39 -1.39
C ALA A 99 17.85 -6.35 -1.29
N GLN A 100 18.41 -6.19 -0.09
CA GLN A 100 19.85 -6.24 0.14
C GLN A 100 20.41 -7.66 0.22
N PHE A 101 19.61 -8.65 0.63
CA PHE A 101 20.11 -10.01 0.74
C PHE A 101 20.47 -10.52 -0.65
N ARG A 102 21.64 -11.14 -0.74
CA ARG A 102 22.05 -11.82 -1.96
C ARG A 102 21.13 -13.03 -2.10
N ILE A 103 20.25 -12.98 -3.08
CA ILE A 103 19.34 -14.09 -3.33
C ILE A 103 20.17 -15.21 -3.95
N GLU A 104 20.47 -16.21 -3.15
CA GLU A 104 21.25 -17.37 -3.56
C GLU A 104 20.35 -18.53 -4.00
N ASN A 105 19.06 -18.51 -3.60
CA ASN A 105 18.08 -19.55 -3.90
C ASN A 105 16.74 -18.99 -4.40
N GLU A 106 16.12 -19.67 -5.37
CA GLU A 106 14.79 -19.32 -5.92
C GLU A 106 13.69 -19.27 -4.83
N VAL A 107 13.82 -20.10 -3.79
CA VAL A 107 12.90 -20.09 -2.63
C VAL A 107 12.89 -18.74 -1.92
N GLN A 108 14.04 -18.06 -1.83
CA GLN A 108 14.13 -16.73 -1.20
C GLN A 108 13.46 -15.65 -2.06
N HIS A 109 13.43 -15.81 -3.39
CA HIS A 109 12.66 -14.94 -4.28
C HIS A 109 11.15 -15.05 -4.02
N ILE A 110 10.65 -16.28 -3.93
CA ILE A 110 9.22 -16.54 -3.70
C ILE A 110 8.82 -16.04 -2.31
N LEU A 111 9.62 -16.32 -1.27
CA LEU A 111 9.36 -15.84 0.09
C LEU A 111 9.38 -14.32 0.20
N GLY A 112 10.33 -13.64 -0.48
CA GLY A 112 10.36 -12.18 -0.51
C GLY A 112 9.13 -11.57 -1.17
N GLY A 113 8.69 -12.14 -2.31
CA GLY A 113 7.46 -11.72 -2.98
C GLY A 113 6.21 -11.96 -2.12
N LEU A 114 6.11 -13.13 -1.50
CA LEU A 114 5.01 -13.48 -0.59
C LEU A 114 4.96 -12.55 0.62
N PHE A 115 6.11 -12.19 1.18
CA PHE A 115 6.18 -11.26 2.30
C PHE A 115 5.68 -9.86 1.92
N ILE A 116 6.12 -9.32 0.77
CA ILE A 116 5.65 -8.02 0.28
C ILE A 116 4.13 -8.06 0.04
N ALA A 117 3.63 -9.14 -0.55
CA ALA A 117 2.19 -9.33 -0.77
C ALA A 117 1.42 -9.33 0.56
N LEU A 118 1.91 -10.03 1.58
CA LEU A 118 1.29 -10.04 2.92
C LEU A 118 1.27 -8.64 3.55
N VAL A 119 2.35 -7.87 3.41
CA VAL A 119 2.41 -6.49 3.92
C VAL A 119 1.37 -5.60 3.25
N ILE A 120 1.28 -5.63 1.92
CA ILE A 120 0.27 -4.87 1.16
C ILE A 120 -1.14 -5.27 1.60
N LEU A 121 -1.41 -6.57 1.65
CA LEU A 121 -2.73 -7.10 1.99
C LEU A 121 -3.13 -6.72 3.42
N SER A 122 -2.17 -6.70 4.36
CA SER A 122 -2.40 -6.22 5.73
C SER A 122 -2.69 -4.72 5.80
N ALA A 123 -2.04 -3.91 4.97
CA ALA A 123 -2.29 -2.47 4.87
C ALA A 123 -3.70 -2.21 4.31
N ASP A 124 -4.10 -2.96 3.27
CA ASP A 124 -5.44 -2.83 2.68
C ASP A 124 -6.54 -3.27 3.64
N ILE A 125 -6.40 -4.42 4.30
CA ILE A 125 -7.39 -4.91 5.27
C ILE A 125 -7.51 -3.94 6.45
N SER A 126 -6.39 -3.51 7.03
CA SER A 126 -6.43 -2.58 8.16
C SER A 126 -7.03 -1.23 7.75
N GLY A 127 -6.68 -0.72 6.57
CA GLY A 127 -7.27 0.49 6.03
C GLY A 127 -8.78 0.39 5.85
N PHE A 128 -9.25 -0.72 5.26
CA PHE A 128 -10.67 -0.99 5.08
C PHE A 128 -11.42 -1.08 6.41
N LEU A 129 -10.89 -1.83 7.38
CA LEU A 129 -11.52 -1.98 8.70
C LEU A 129 -11.60 -0.66 9.46
N VAL A 130 -10.59 0.21 9.36
CA VAL A 130 -10.60 1.52 10.04
C VAL A 130 -11.56 2.50 9.36
N LEU A 131 -11.62 2.51 8.03
CA LEU A 131 -12.45 3.47 7.27
C LEU A 131 -13.92 3.07 7.21
N PHE A 132 -14.19 1.77 7.07
CA PHE A 132 -15.52 1.23 6.78
C PHE A 132 -16.01 0.28 7.87
N GLY A 133 -15.28 0.07 8.97
CA GLY A 133 -15.69 -0.82 10.05
C GLY A 133 -17.08 -0.49 10.62
N ASP A 134 -17.42 0.79 10.69
CA ASP A 134 -18.74 1.26 11.13
C ASP A 134 -19.88 0.93 10.14
N LEU A 135 -19.54 0.63 8.88
CA LEU A 135 -20.46 0.25 7.81
C LEU A 135 -20.51 -1.27 7.59
N VAL A 136 -19.60 -2.04 8.21
CA VAL A 136 -19.58 -3.50 8.14
C VAL A 136 -20.58 -4.04 9.16
N ASP A 137 -21.85 -4.09 8.77
CA ASP A 137 -22.83 -4.92 9.44
C ASP A 137 -22.47 -6.39 9.16
N PHE A 138 -21.89 -7.07 10.17
CA PHE A 138 -21.82 -8.53 10.18
C PHE A 138 -23.25 -9.06 10.28
N LYS A 139 -23.91 -9.23 9.13
CA LYS A 139 -25.18 -9.94 9.06
C LYS A 139 -24.86 -11.43 9.12
N PRO A 140 -25.11 -12.14 10.24
CA PRO A 140 -24.99 -13.59 10.21
C PRO A 140 -25.96 -14.09 9.15
N PHE A 141 -25.49 -14.93 8.24
CA PHE A 141 -26.35 -15.69 7.35
C PHE A 141 -27.16 -16.67 8.22
N SER A 142 -28.25 -16.20 8.83
CA SER A 142 -29.30 -17.05 9.33
C SER A 142 -30.08 -17.55 8.12
N VAL A 143 -29.72 -18.75 7.66
CA VAL A 143 -30.58 -19.60 6.85
C VAL A 143 -31.79 -20.02 7.70
#